data_AF-W7M8G2-F1
#
_entry.id   AF-W7M8G2-F1
#
_cell.length_a   1.000
_cell.length_b   1.000
_cell.length_c   1.000
_cell.angle_alpha   90.00
_cell.angle_beta   90.00
_cell.angle_gamma   90.00
#
_symmetry.space_group_name_H-M   'P 1'
#
loop_
_entity.id
_entity.type
_entity.pdbx_description
1 polymer ?
#
loop_
_entity_poly.entity_id
_entity_poly.type
_entity_poly.pdbx_seq_one_letter_code
_entity_poly.pdbx_strand_id
1 'polypeptide(L)'
;MAEDLVVGIDVGMTGTGVAYRRKGRAEVSYLRWGIDMKDPKTPTRLYYNVHHQPPKLVGWGMEVPDDSTEHLKLKEGFKLDFGAVDADQVEVKRMYRDFLTCLFRELSTQRFTPALLGGKQFEETRVLFLFSVPALWDPAVVHDFTQLIRESGFEKEGLRSVRVTMTEPQAVAAYEICVPNLDYKFKVSELKP
;
A
#
# COMPACT_ATOMS: atom_id res chain seq x y z
N MET A 1 -8.11 12.78 19.35
CA MET A 1 -8.86 13.50 18.30
C MET A 1 -9.21 12.52 17.20
N ALA A 2 -10.28 12.72 16.43
CA ALA A 2 -10.73 11.74 15.43
C ALA A 2 -10.17 12.04 14.03
N GLU A 3 -9.64 10.99 13.38
CA GLU A 3 -8.95 11.09 12.09
C GLU A 3 -9.90 11.41 10.94
N ASP A 4 -9.42 12.17 9.97
CA ASP A 4 -10.21 12.61 8.82
C ASP A 4 -10.26 11.50 7.75
N LEU A 5 -9.18 10.72 7.63
CA LEU A 5 -9.03 9.59 6.73
C LEU A 5 -8.31 8.42 7.42
N VAL A 6 -8.82 7.20 7.26
CA VAL A 6 -8.12 5.97 7.62
C VAL A 6 -7.82 5.21 6.34
N VAL A 7 -6.58 4.79 6.15
CA VAL A 7 -6.11 4.08 4.94
C VAL A 7 -5.47 2.76 5.34
N GLY A 8 -5.99 1.65 4.84
CA GLY A 8 -5.40 0.31 4.97
C GLY A 8 -4.57 -0.04 3.74
N ILE A 9 -3.33 -0.49 3.92
CA ILE A 9 -2.40 -0.82 2.84
C ILE A 9 -1.87 -2.24 3.05
N ASP A 10 -2.09 -3.08 2.05
CA ASP A 10 -1.53 -4.43 1.93
C ASP A 10 -0.45 -4.41 0.85
N VAL A 11 0.83 -4.34 1.24
CA VAL A 11 1.95 -4.42 0.29
C VAL A 11 2.23 -5.90 0.00
N GLY A 12 1.42 -6.51 -0.85
CA GLY A 12 1.57 -7.93 -1.20
C GLY A 12 2.81 -8.19 -2.06
N MET A 13 3.16 -9.48 -2.21
CA MET A 13 4.35 -9.90 -2.96
C MET A 13 4.34 -9.45 -4.43
N THR A 14 3.20 -9.58 -5.09
CA THR A 14 3.02 -9.25 -6.52
C THR A 14 2.10 -8.05 -6.73
N GLY A 15 1.21 -7.77 -5.79
CA GLY A 15 0.25 -6.68 -5.90
C GLY A 15 -0.03 -6.03 -4.55
N THR A 16 -0.13 -4.70 -4.57
CA THR A 16 -0.42 -3.84 -3.44
C THR A 16 -1.87 -3.36 -3.50
N GLY A 17 -2.62 -3.63 -2.43
CA GLY A 17 -4.01 -3.16 -2.25
C GLY A 17 -4.07 -1.95 -1.34
N VAL A 18 -5.00 -1.02 -1.62
CA VAL A 18 -5.24 0.16 -0.78
C VAL A 18 -6.74 0.31 -0.54
N ALA A 19 -7.16 0.24 0.71
CA ALA A 19 -8.50 0.52 1.17
C ALA A 19 -8.53 1.81 2.00
N TYR A 20 -9.66 2.51 2.04
CA TYR A 20 -9.79 3.71 2.83
C TYR A 20 -11.22 3.94 3.32
N ARG A 21 -11.32 4.69 4.42
CA ARG A 21 -12.57 5.17 4.98
C ARG A 21 -12.43 6.61 5.42
N ARG A 22 -13.39 7.44 5.02
CA ARG A 22 -13.44 8.86 5.39
C ARG A 22 -14.21 9.04 6.68
N LYS A 23 -13.87 10.07 7.44
CA LYS A 23 -14.63 10.47 8.63
C LYS A 23 -16.11 10.69 8.29
N GLY A 24 -16.98 10.18 9.16
CA GLY A 24 -18.43 10.26 8.97
C GLY A 24 -19.00 9.32 7.90
N ARG A 25 -18.18 8.46 7.28
CA ARG A 25 -18.64 7.39 6.37
C ARG A 25 -18.43 6.03 7.03
N ALA A 26 -19.48 5.20 7.02
CA ALA A 26 -19.40 3.83 7.54
C ALA A 26 -18.69 2.88 6.56
N GLU A 27 -18.91 3.08 5.25
CA GLU A 27 -18.41 2.21 4.19
C GLU A 27 -16.89 2.32 3.99
N VAL A 28 -16.26 1.17 3.79
CA VAL A 28 -14.87 1.07 3.37
C VAL A 28 -14.83 1.00 1.84
N SER A 29 -14.09 1.91 1.21
CA SER A 29 -13.81 1.90 -0.22
C SER A 29 -12.41 1.33 -0.47
N TYR A 30 -12.13 0.93 -1.71
CA TYR A 30 -10.78 0.56 -2.13
C TYR A 30 -10.40 1.25 -3.43
N LEU A 31 -9.11 1.51 -3.59
CA LEU A 31 -8.57 2.07 -4.81
C LEU A 31 -8.53 1.00 -5.90
N ARG A 32 -8.92 1.41 -7.11
CA ARG A 32 -8.70 0.65 -8.32
C ARG A 32 -7.58 1.28 -9.14
N TRP A 33 -6.96 0.46 -9.97
CA TRP A 33 -5.73 0.76 -10.70
C TRP A 33 -5.89 0.41 -12.17
N GLY A 34 -4.91 0.81 -12.97
CA GLY A 34 -4.93 0.64 -14.43
C GLY A 34 -5.73 1.71 -15.15
N ILE A 35 -5.56 1.74 -16.49
CA ILE A 35 -6.22 2.72 -17.36
C ILE A 35 -7.74 2.58 -17.33
N ASP A 36 -8.24 1.36 -17.21
CA ASP A 36 -9.67 1.07 -17.16
C ASP A 36 -10.25 1.07 -15.73
N MET A 37 -9.41 1.33 -14.72
CA MET A 37 -9.78 1.38 -13.31
C MET A 37 -10.51 0.12 -12.83
N LYS A 38 -10.17 -1.07 -13.37
CA LYS A 38 -10.78 -2.34 -12.95
C LYS A 38 -9.93 -3.10 -11.94
N ASP A 39 -8.61 -2.94 -11.98
CA ASP A 39 -7.70 -3.72 -11.16
C ASP A 39 -7.81 -3.34 -9.69
N PRO A 40 -8.06 -4.28 -8.76
CA PRO A 40 -8.18 -3.97 -7.34
C PRO A 40 -6.83 -3.72 -6.65
N LYS A 41 -5.71 -3.98 -7.34
CA LYS A 41 -4.35 -3.81 -6.82
C LYS A 41 -3.42 -3.22 -7.89
N THR A 42 -2.40 -2.48 -7.46
CA THR A 42 -1.27 -2.09 -8.32
C THR A 42 -0.16 -3.12 -8.18
N PRO A 43 0.62 -3.44 -9.23
CA PRO A 43 1.78 -4.33 -9.12
C PRO A 43 2.79 -3.85 -8.07
N THR A 44 3.34 -4.77 -7.28
CA THR A 44 4.45 -4.49 -6.35
C THR A 44 5.77 -4.63 -7.11
N ARG A 45 6.09 -3.63 -7.93
CA ARG A 45 7.25 -3.67 -8.82
C ARG A 45 7.91 -2.32 -9.04
N LEU A 46 9.18 -2.36 -9.41
CA LEU A 46 10.01 -1.19 -9.72
C LEU A 46 10.78 -1.40 -11.01
N TYR A 47 11.03 -0.31 -11.72
CA TYR A 47 11.86 -0.26 -12.91
C TYR A 47 13.06 0.64 -12.65
N TYR A 48 14.26 0.09 -12.85
CA TYR A 48 15.50 0.83 -12.76
C TYR A 48 16.18 0.90 -14.11
N ASN A 49 16.73 2.06 -14.46
CA ASN A 49 17.71 2.16 -15.51
C ASN A 49 19.10 1.87 -14.92
N VAL A 50 19.73 0.77 -15.36
CA VAL A 50 21.01 0.29 -14.81
C VAL A 50 22.24 0.87 -15.51
N HIS A 51 22.06 1.74 -16.51
CA HIS A 51 23.15 2.51 -17.09
C HIS A 51 23.67 3.59 -16.12
N HIS A 52 22.80 4.07 -15.22
CA HIS A 52 23.21 5.00 -14.15
C HIS A 52 23.90 4.26 -13.00
N GLN A 53 24.88 4.93 -12.36
CA GLN A 53 25.46 4.50 -11.09
C GLN A 53 25.28 5.59 -10.01
N PRO A 54 24.51 5.33 -8.94
CA PRO A 54 23.70 4.12 -8.72
C PRO A 54 22.54 4.01 -9.74
N PRO A 55 21.95 2.80 -9.92
CA PRO A 55 20.80 2.61 -10.80
C PRO A 55 19.66 3.59 -10.47
N LYS A 56 19.10 4.22 -11.49
CA LYS A 56 18.08 5.26 -11.33
C LYS A 56 16.69 4.65 -11.40
N LEU A 57 15.83 4.94 -10.44
CA LEU A 57 14.42 4.59 -10.50
C LEU A 57 13.74 5.37 -11.64
N VAL A 58 13.08 4.66 -12.55
CA VAL A 58 12.42 5.24 -13.74
C VAL A 58 10.95 4.84 -13.87
N GLY A 59 10.46 3.91 -13.06
CA GLY A 59 9.04 3.60 -12.98
C GLY A 59 8.68 2.70 -11.81
N TRP A 60 7.39 2.61 -11.49
CA TRP A 60 6.86 1.72 -10.46
C TRP A 60 5.41 1.30 -10.76
N GLY A 61 4.94 0.20 -10.16
CA GLY A 61 3.53 -0.18 -10.21
C GLY A 61 2.99 -0.35 -11.63
N MET A 62 1.93 0.38 -11.98
CA MET A 62 1.32 0.34 -13.31
C MET A 62 2.08 1.13 -14.37
N GLU A 63 3.10 1.90 -14.00
CA GLU A 63 3.89 2.66 -14.96
C GLU A 63 4.62 1.70 -15.90
N VAL A 64 4.54 2.01 -17.20
CA VAL A 64 5.34 1.37 -18.25
C VAL A 64 6.43 2.37 -18.59
N PRO A 65 7.71 2.07 -18.28
CA PRO A 65 8.80 2.94 -18.69
C PRO A 65 8.79 3.12 -20.21
N ASP A 66 9.23 4.28 -20.68
CA ASP A 66 9.34 4.59 -22.11
C ASP A 66 10.19 3.53 -22.82
N ASP A 67 9.72 3.03 -23.98
CA ASP A 67 10.40 2.03 -24.81
C ASP A 67 11.80 2.49 -25.28
N SER A 68 12.06 3.80 -25.30
CA SER A 68 13.39 4.37 -25.55
C SER A 68 14.36 4.24 -24.37
N THR A 69 13.88 3.80 -23.21
CA THR A 69 14.73 3.59 -22.04
C THR A 69 15.52 2.30 -22.21
N GLU A 70 16.76 2.43 -22.68
CA GLU A 70 17.70 1.32 -22.72
C GLU A 70 18.13 0.88 -21.32
N HIS A 71 18.58 -0.38 -21.19
CA HIS A 71 19.10 -0.94 -19.93
C HIS A 71 18.11 -0.89 -18.74
N LEU A 72 16.84 -1.16 -19.02
CA LEU A 72 15.82 -1.34 -17.98
C LEU A 72 15.98 -2.67 -17.25
N LYS A 73 15.87 -2.63 -15.92
CA LYS A 73 15.75 -3.80 -15.07
C LYS A 73 14.46 -3.72 -14.26
N LEU A 74 13.58 -4.69 -14.48
CA LEU A 74 12.40 -4.94 -13.65
C LEU A 74 12.83 -5.61 -12.35
N LYS A 75 12.29 -5.13 -11.23
CA LYS A 75 12.46 -5.68 -9.89
C LYS A 75 11.08 -6.01 -9.32
N GLU A 76 10.85 -7.29 -9.07
CA GLU A 76 9.63 -7.88 -8.51
C GLU A 76 10.02 -8.88 -7.41
N GLY A 77 9.07 -9.27 -6.56
CA GLY A 77 9.30 -10.33 -5.57
C GLY A 77 10.23 -9.96 -4.40
N PHE A 78 10.73 -8.72 -4.34
CA PHE A 78 11.65 -8.24 -3.30
C PHE A 78 11.09 -8.30 -1.87
N LYS A 79 9.80 -8.60 -1.71
CA LYS A 79 9.18 -8.93 -0.42
C LYS A 79 9.67 -10.26 0.16
N LEU A 80 9.99 -11.24 -0.68
CA LEU A 80 10.55 -12.54 -0.25
C LEU A 80 11.93 -12.38 0.39
N ASP A 81 12.70 -11.44 -0.12
CA ASP A 81 14.07 -11.18 0.31
C ASP A 81 14.14 -10.29 1.56
N PHE A 82 13.03 -9.65 1.96
CA PHE A 82 13.02 -8.72 3.10
C PHE A 82 13.16 -9.47 4.43
N GLY A 83 14.27 -9.24 5.13
CA GLY A 83 14.61 -9.96 6.36
C GLY A 83 15.23 -11.34 6.14
N ALA A 84 15.39 -11.79 4.88
CA ALA A 84 16.05 -13.05 4.58
C ALA A 84 17.57 -12.96 4.81
N VAL A 85 18.14 -13.97 5.48
CA VAL A 85 19.57 -13.99 5.88
C VAL A 85 20.51 -13.93 4.68
N ASP A 86 20.18 -14.64 3.60
CA ASP A 86 21.05 -14.79 2.43
C ASP A 86 20.85 -13.69 1.36
N ALA A 87 19.96 -12.72 1.62
CA ALA A 87 19.66 -11.65 0.68
C ALA A 87 20.43 -10.36 0.99
N ASP A 88 20.69 -9.57 -0.06
CA ASP A 88 21.24 -8.22 0.07
C ASP A 88 20.21 -7.26 0.68
N GLN A 89 20.19 -7.21 2.02
CA GLN A 89 19.26 -6.35 2.76
C GLN A 89 19.45 -4.86 2.46
N VAL A 90 20.62 -4.42 1.98
CA VAL A 90 20.83 -3.02 1.60
C VAL A 90 20.06 -2.72 0.31
N GLU A 91 20.19 -3.58 -0.71
CA GLU A 91 19.42 -3.45 -1.95
C GLU A 91 17.92 -3.58 -1.70
N VAL A 92 17.50 -4.56 -0.90
CA VAL A 92 16.09 -4.83 -0.62
C VAL A 92 15.43 -3.68 0.15
N LYS A 93 16.08 -3.14 1.17
CA LYS A 93 15.59 -1.95 1.90
C LYS A 93 15.52 -0.71 0.99
N ARG A 94 16.47 -0.55 0.05
CA ARG A 94 16.40 0.52 -0.96
C ARG A 94 15.17 0.36 -1.86
N MET A 95 14.92 -0.84 -2.37
CA MET A 95 13.73 -1.12 -3.20
C MET A 95 12.44 -0.82 -2.43
N TYR A 96 12.34 -1.23 -1.16
CA TYR A 96 11.18 -0.89 -0.34
C TYR A 96 11.00 0.61 -0.15
N ARG A 97 12.07 1.35 0.16
CA ARG A 97 12.02 2.81 0.29
C ARG A 97 11.54 3.47 -1.00
N ASP A 98 12.07 3.06 -2.15
CA ASP A 98 11.68 3.59 -3.46
C ASP A 98 10.20 3.31 -3.75
N PHE A 99 9.75 2.07 -3.56
CA PHE A 99 8.36 1.67 -3.77
C PHE A 99 7.40 2.42 -2.86
N LEU A 100 7.68 2.47 -1.56
CA LEU A 100 6.84 3.15 -0.58
C LEU A 100 6.79 4.66 -0.84
N THR A 101 7.89 5.27 -1.26
CA THR A 101 7.93 6.70 -1.60
C THR A 101 7.08 7.00 -2.83
N CYS A 102 7.17 6.16 -3.87
CA CYS A 102 6.30 6.29 -5.05
C CYS A 102 4.82 6.09 -4.71
N LEU A 103 4.50 5.06 -3.92
CA LEU A 103 3.14 4.81 -3.46
C LEU A 103 2.61 5.99 -2.64
N PHE A 104 3.38 6.48 -1.67
CA PHE A 104 2.98 7.64 -0.88
C PHE A 104 2.70 8.86 -1.77
N ARG A 105 3.61 9.16 -2.70
CA ARG A 105 3.47 10.26 -3.65
C ARG A 105 2.16 10.14 -4.43
N GLU A 106 1.93 9.00 -5.09
CA GLU A 106 0.68 8.70 -5.82
C GLU A 106 -0.57 8.91 -4.97
N LEU A 107 -0.57 8.39 -3.74
CA LEU A 107 -1.69 8.53 -2.82
C LEU A 107 -1.96 9.99 -2.48
N SER A 108 -0.91 10.74 -2.15
CA SER A 108 -1.01 12.15 -1.72
C SER A 108 -1.35 13.12 -2.85
N THR A 109 -0.87 12.87 -4.07
CA THR A 109 -0.98 13.85 -5.18
C THR A 109 -2.07 13.49 -6.18
N GLN A 110 -2.36 12.21 -6.37
CA GLN A 110 -3.27 11.73 -7.42
C GLN A 110 -4.56 11.12 -6.87
N ARG A 111 -4.48 10.33 -5.80
CA ARG A 111 -5.62 9.50 -5.35
C ARG A 111 -6.50 10.19 -4.33
N PHE A 112 -5.92 10.78 -3.29
CA PHE A 112 -6.66 11.46 -2.23
C PHE A 112 -6.82 12.94 -2.56
N THR A 113 -7.58 13.22 -3.61
CA THR A 113 -7.84 14.58 -4.09
C THR A 113 -8.72 15.38 -3.11
N PRO A 114 -8.71 16.72 -3.20
CA PRO A 114 -9.57 17.55 -2.36
C PRO A 114 -11.05 17.24 -2.49
N ALA A 115 -11.52 16.86 -3.70
CA ALA A 115 -12.89 16.43 -3.91
C ALA A 115 -13.26 15.19 -3.07
N LEU A 116 -12.34 14.23 -2.94
CA LEU A 116 -12.53 13.05 -2.09
C LEU A 116 -12.50 13.41 -0.61
N LEU A 117 -11.65 14.38 -0.23
CA LEU A 117 -11.38 14.82 1.14
C LEU A 117 -12.28 15.97 1.62
N GLY A 118 -13.38 16.26 0.92
CA GLY A 118 -14.35 17.28 1.35
C GLY A 118 -13.81 18.71 1.26
N GLY A 119 -12.97 18.98 0.26
CA GLY A 119 -12.37 20.29 -0.02
C GLY A 119 -11.00 20.53 0.62
N LYS A 120 -10.52 19.62 1.48
CA LYS A 120 -9.20 19.75 2.12
C LYS A 120 -8.07 19.27 1.22
N GLN A 121 -6.92 19.95 1.30
CA GLN A 121 -5.69 19.41 0.73
C GLN A 121 -5.23 18.18 1.53
N PHE A 122 -4.51 17.27 0.88
CA PHE A 122 -3.99 16.07 1.55
C PHE A 122 -3.03 16.44 2.69
N GLU A 123 -2.23 17.50 2.50
CA GLU A 123 -1.24 18.01 3.45
C GLU A 123 -1.85 18.50 4.76
N GLU A 124 -3.13 18.87 4.74
CA GLU A 124 -3.91 19.38 5.87
C GLU A 124 -4.82 18.30 6.49
N THR A 125 -4.84 17.11 5.89
CA THR A 125 -5.72 16.02 6.29
C THR A 125 -5.05 15.17 7.36
N ARG A 126 -5.78 14.89 8.44
CA ARG A 126 -5.32 13.91 9.44
C ARG A 126 -5.53 12.49 8.94
N VAL A 127 -4.44 11.78 8.67
CA VAL A 127 -4.47 10.43 8.10
C VAL A 127 -3.88 9.41 9.07
N LEU A 128 -4.62 8.31 9.29
CA LEU A 128 -4.09 7.11 9.92
C LEU A 128 -3.83 6.05 8.86
N PHE A 129 -2.57 5.68 8.68
CA PHE A 129 -2.16 4.57 7.82
C PHE A 129 -2.04 3.29 8.64
N LEU A 130 -2.72 2.24 8.17
CA LEU A 130 -2.68 0.90 8.72
C LEU A 130 -2.02 -0.01 7.70
N PHE A 131 -0.90 -0.63 8.05
CA PHE A 131 -0.22 -1.61 7.21
C PHE A 131 -0.40 -3.02 7.76
N SER A 132 -0.61 -3.98 6.86
CA SER A 132 -0.49 -5.40 7.17
C SER A 132 0.89 -5.95 6.80
N VAL A 133 1.32 -7.00 7.51
CA VAL A 133 2.61 -7.70 7.27
C VAL A 133 2.42 -9.23 7.24
N PRO A 134 3.32 -9.99 6.61
CA PRO A 134 3.28 -11.44 6.68
C PRO A 134 3.29 -11.93 8.13
N ALA A 135 2.50 -12.96 8.43
CA ALA A 135 2.46 -13.56 9.76
C ALA A 135 3.78 -14.23 10.18
N LEU A 136 4.65 -14.51 9.20
CA LEU A 136 5.94 -15.17 9.39
C LEU A 136 7.09 -14.19 9.65
N TRP A 137 6.88 -12.88 9.50
CA TRP A 137 7.92 -11.90 9.81
C TRP A 137 8.13 -11.80 11.32
N ASP A 138 9.40 -11.89 11.74
CA ASP A 138 9.76 -11.65 13.13
C ASP A 138 9.61 -10.16 13.50
N PRO A 139 9.57 -9.83 14.81
CA PRO A 139 9.40 -8.45 15.26
C PRO A 139 10.48 -7.47 14.77
N ALA A 140 11.72 -7.91 14.54
CA ALA A 140 12.79 -7.05 14.07
C ALA A 140 12.58 -6.68 12.59
N VAL A 141 12.17 -7.64 11.76
CA VAL A 141 11.77 -7.39 10.36
C VAL A 141 10.58 -6.43 10.30
N VAL A 142 9.56 -6.64 11.14
CA VAL A 142 8.41 -5.73 11.23
C VAL A 142 8.84 -4.33 11.66
N HIS A 143 9.75 -4.21 12.62
CA HIS A 143 10.30 -2.91 13.04
C HIS A 143 11.01 -2.21 11.88
N ASP A 144 11.90 -2.90 11.16
CA ASP A 144 12.62 -2.33 10.02
C ASP A 144 11.67 -1.87 8.90
N PHE A 145 10.65 -2.66 8.58
CA PHE A 145 9.63 -2.27 7.62
C PHE A 145 8.85 -1.03 8.09
N THR A 146 8.52 -0.96 9.39
CA THR A 146 7.84 0.19 9.98
C THR A 146 8.67 1.46 9.84
N GLN A 147 9.99 1.39 10.04
CA GLN A 147 10.88 2.54 9.84
C GLN A 147 10.90 2.99 8.38
N LEU A 148 10.97 2.07 7.43
CA LEU A 148 10.91 2.40 6.00
C LEU A 148 9.61 3.10 5.62
N ILE A 149 8.47 2.64 6.12
CA ILE A 149 7.17 3.30 5.89
C ILE A 149 7.20 4.76 6.39
N ARG A 150 7.72 4.98 7.60
CA ARG A 150 7.80 6.32 8.20
C ARG A 150 8.69 7.24 7.36
N GLU A 151 9.88 6.76 7.01
CA GLU A 151 10.87 7.49 6.20
C GLU A 151 10.36 7.82 4.79
N SER A 152 9.47 6.99 4.23
CA SER A 152 8.87 7.20 2.90
C SER A 152 7.75 8.25 2.86
N GLY A 153 7.50 8.94 3.98
CA GLY A 153 6.59 10.10 4.04
C GLY A 153 5.19 9.79 4.58
N PHE A 154 4.92 8.56 4.99
CA PHE A 154 3.63 8.18 5.59
C PHE A 154 3.44 8.71 7.02
N GLU A 155 4.51 9.11 7.71
CA GLU A 155 4.44 9.71 9.04
C GLU A 155 4.81 11.20 9.00
N LYS A 156 4.03 12.02 9.70
CA LYS A 156 4.31 13.43 9.95
C LYS A 156 3.58 13.85 11.19
N GLU A 157 4.33 14.31 12.18
CA GLU A 157 3.80 14.70 13.48
C GLU A 157 2.56 15.60 13.36
N GLY A 158 1.53 15.29 14.15
CA GLY A 158 0.26 16.01 14.19
C GLY A 158 -0.69 15.82 13.01
N LEU A 159 -0.23 15.24 11.88
CA LEU A 159 -1.02 15.11 10.66
C LEU A 159 -1.16 13.66 10.20
N ARG A 160 -0.09 12.87 10.23
CA ARG A 160 -0.09 11.51 9.66
C ARG A 160 0.59 10.56 10.61
N SER A 161 -0.07 9.45 10.90
CA SER A 161 0.44 8.41 11.79
C SER A 161 0.41 7.05 11.11
N VAL A 162 1.39 6.22 11.46
CA VAL A 162 1.55 4.87 10.91
C VAL A 162 1.34 3.85 12.01
N ARG A 163 0.59 2.79 11.70
CA ARG A 163 0.44 1.61 12.56
C ARG A 163 0.62 0.34 11.73
N VAL A 164 1.54 -0.52 12.18
CA VAL A 164 1.72 -1.87 11.66
C VAL A 164 1.21 -2.83 12.73
N THR A 165 -0.10 -3.07 12.73
CA THR A 165 -0.79 -3.71 13.86
C THR A 165 -1.36 -5.08 13.56
N MET A 166 -1.42 -5.47 12.30
CA MET A 166 -2.07 -6.70 11.88
C MET A 166 -1.17 -7.47 10.93
N THR A 167 -1.17 -8.79 11.12
CA THR A 167 -0.71 -9.67 10.05
C THR A 167 -1.73 -9.67 8.91
N GLU A 168 -1.31 -10.00 7.70
CA GLU A 168 -2.16 -10.16 6.52
C GLU A 168 -3.42 -11.03 6.79
N PRO A 169 -3.32 -12.25 7.38
CA PRO A 169 -4.52 -13.03 7.68
C PRO A 169 -5.44 -12.38 8.71
N GLN A 170 -4.89 -11.65 9.70
CA GLN A 170 -5.72 -10.90 10.64
C GLN A 170 -6.45 -9.75 9.95
N ALA A 171 -5.80 -9.04 9.03
CA ALA A 171 -6.42 -7.96 8.26
C ALA A 171 -7.61 -8.46 7.42
N VAL A 172 -7.45 -9.63 6.78
CA VAL A 172 -8.54 -10.31 6.06
C VAL A 172 -9.69 -10.65 7.01
N ALA A 173 -9.41 -11.28 8.15
CA ALA A 173 -10.45 -11.62 9.12
C ALA A 173 -11.21 -10.39 9.62
N ALA A 174 -10.51 -9.29 9.94
CA ALA A 174 -11.15 -8.05 10.35
C ALA A 174 -12.02 -7.44 9.25
N TYR A 175 -11.58 -7.48 7.99
CA TYR A 175 -12.38 -7.03 6.86
C TYR A 175 -13.69 -7.82 6.76
N GLU A 176 -13.62 -9.15 6.75
CA GLU A 176 -14.82 -10.01 6.64
C GLU A 176 -15.79 -9.87 7.81
N ILE A 177 -15.28 -9.65 9.03
CA ILE A 177 -16.12 -9.46 10.22
C ILE A 177 -16.79 -8.08 10.22
N CYS A 178 -16.06 -7.04 9.80
CA CYS A 178 -16.48 -5.65 9.96
C CYS A 178 -17.18 -5.07 8.73
N VAL A 179 -16.98 -5.65 7.55
CA VAL A 179 -17.61 -5.21 6.30
C VAL A 179 -18.79 -6.12 6.01
N PRO A 180 -20.03 -5.60 5.97
CA PRO A 180 -21.20 -6.42 5.71
C PRO A 180 -21.11 -7.09 4.34
N ASN A 181 -20.98 -8.43 4.33
CA ASN A 181 -20.99 -9.20 3.11
C ASN A 181 -22.46 -9.48 2.70
N LEU A 182 -23.04 -8.60 1.87
CA LEU A 182 -24.46 -8.65 1.49
C LEU A 182 -24.84 -9.93 0.75
N ASP A 183 -23.89 -10.55 0.03
CA ASP A 183 -24.11 -11.79 -0.73
C ASP A 183 -24.34 -13.02 0.17
N TYR A 184 -23.86 -12.99 1.41
CA TYR A 184 -24.10 -14.10 2.35
C TYR A 184 -25.55 -14.13 2.86
N LYS A 185 -26.24 -12.98 2.86
CA LYS A 185 -27.62 -12.88 3.34
C LYS A 185 -28.64 -13.50 2.39
N PHE A 186 -28.34 -13.57 1.09
CA PHE A 186 -29.26 -14.14 0.10
C PHE A 186 -29.27 -15.68 0.08
N LYS A 187 -28.18 -16.34 0.49
CA LYS A 187 -28.13 -17.82 0.53
C LYS A 187 -28.87 -18.45 1.71
N VAL A 188 -29.09 -17.70 2.80
CA VAL A 188 -29.78 -18.23 3.99
C VAL A 188 -31.30 -18.11 3.87
N SER A 189 -31.81 -17.19 3.05
CA SER A 189 -33.25 -17.02 2.82
C SER A 189 -33.89 -18.06 1.90
N GLU A 190 -33.10 -18.86 1.17
CA GLU A 190 -33.59 -19.94 0.30
C GLU A 190 -33.68 -21.30 1.00
N LEU A 191 -33.26 -21.38 2.26
CA LEU A 191 -33.46 -22.55 3.12
C LEU A 191 -34.67 -22.29 4.03
N LYS A 192 -35.88 -22.47 3.48
CA LYS A 192 -37.09 -22.74 4.28
C LYS A 192 -37.41 -24.24 4.21
N PRO A 193 -37.90 -24.83 5.32
CA PRO A 193 -38.11 -26.27 5.48
C PRO A 193 -39.17 -26.83 4.52
#